data_AF-A0A7L9UHA8-F1
#
_entry.id   AF-A0A7L9UHA8-F1
#
_cell.length_a   1.000
_cell.length_b   1.000
_cell.length_c   1.000
_cell.angle_alpha   90.00
_cell.angle_beta   90.00
_cell.angle_gamma   90.00
#
_symmetry.space_group_name_H-M   'P 1'
#
loop_
_entity.id
_entity.type
_entity.pdbx_description
1 polymer ?
#
loop_
_entity_poly.entity_id
_entity_poly.type
_entity_poly.pdbx_seq_one_letter_code
_entity_poly.pdbx_strand_id
1 'polypeptide(L)'
;MSQQIQPSQLRIVNDKTTELAKIVYYQPDLFLHSTELQQDMIYCFKAYFVYLTWHMATVSQYLAGFTPALQKQLRDVQERVRQVSDEA
;
A
#
# COMPACT_ATOMS: atom_id res chain seq x y z
N MET A 1 -15.38 -2.24 11.55
CA MET A 1 -14.35 -1.23 11.83
C MET A 1 -13.04 -1.75 11.27
N SER A 2 -12.46 -1.14 10.22
CA SER A 2 -11.18 -1.59 9.67
C SER A 2 -10.09 -1.21 10.67
N GLN A 3 -9.48 -2.20 11.33
CA GLN A 3 -8.30 -1.94 12.15
C GLN A 3 -7.20 -1.40 11.24
N GLN A 4 -6.70 -0.21 11.59
CA GLN A 4 -5.60 0.45 10.92
C GLN A 4 -4.34 -0.38 11.21
N ILE A 5 -3.76 -1.00 10.16
CA ILE A 5 -2.48 -1.68 10.31
C ILE A 5 -1.40 -0.61 10.50
N GLN A 6 -0.74 -0.65 11.65
CA GLN A 6 0.32 0.30 11.99
C GLN A 6 1.60 -0.04 11.21
N PRO A 7 2.40 0.96 10.77
CA PRO A 7 3.69 0.72 10.12
C PRO A 7 4.64 -0.19 10.92
N SER A 8 4.55 -0.16 12.25
CA SER A 8 5.29 -1.04 13.14
C SER A 8 4.95 -2.53 12.96
N GLN A 9 3.72 -2.86 12.60
CA GLN A 9 3.29 -4.23 12.31
C GLN A 9 3.87 -4.70 10.96
N LEU A 10 4.02 -3.81 9.98
CA LEU A 10 4.63 -4.14 8.71
C LEU A 10 6.11 -4.50 8.85
N ARG A 11 6.84 -3.75 9.67
CA ARG A 11 8.25 -4.04 9.95
C ARG A 11 8.43 -5.43 10.53
N ILE A 12 7.60 -5.81 11.52
CA ILE A 12 7.64 -7.14 12.14
C ILE A 12 7.38 -8.23 11.09
N VAL A 13 6.36 -8.04 10.24
CA VAL A 13 6.05 -8.99 9.17
C VAL A 13 7.20 -9.08 8.16
N ASN A 14 7.84 -7.96 7.81
CA ASN A 14 8.98 -7.93 6.90
C ASN A 14 10.20 -8.66 7.46
N ASP A 15 10.55 -8.39 8.71
CA ASP A 15 11.69 -9.01 9.38
C ASP A 15 11.47 -10.53 9.47
N LYS A 16 10.28 -10.97 9.87
CA LYS A 16 9.92 -12.40 9.89
C LYS A 16 9.94 -13.04 8.49
N THR A 17 9.41 -12.36 7.47
CA THR A 17 9.44 -12.85 6.08
C THR A 17 10.88 -13.02 5.59
N THR A 18 11.76 -12.09 5.93
CA THR A 18 13.17 -12.13 5.57
C THR A 18 13.87 -13.34 6.20
N GLU A 19 13.62 -13.61 7.48
CA GLU A 19 14.18 -14.79 8.15
C GLU A 19 13.65 -16.10 7.54
N LEU A 20 12.35 -16.18 7.24
CA LEU A 20 11.78 -17.35 6.56
C LEU A 20 12.37 -17.54 5.15
N ALA A 21 12.59 -16.46 4.41
CA ALA A 21 13.23 -16.53 3.08
C ALA A 21 14.67 -17.04 3.16
N LYS A 22 15.43 -16.65 4.19
CA LYS A 22 16.76 -17.22 4.44
C LYS A 22 16.68 -18.73 4.70
N ILE A 23 15.70 -19.19 5.48
CA ILE A 23 15.51 -20.63 5.73
C ILE A 23 15.19 -21.36 4.43
N VAL A 24 14.28 -20.83 3.61
CA VAL A 24 13.94 -21.41 2.28
C VAL A 24 15.19 -21.53 1.40
N TYR A 25 16.07 -20.54 1.43
CA TYR A 25 17.27 -20.51 0.57
C TYR A 25 18.41 -21.40 1.09
N TYR A 26 18.75 -21.30 2.36
CA TYR A 26 19.92 -21.98 2.94
C TYR A 26 19.60 -23.37 3.52
N GLN A 27 18.33 -23.63 3.87
CA GLN A 27 17.89 -24.87 4.50
C GLN A 27 16.55 -25.34 3.89
N PRO A 28 16.49 -25.56 2.56
CA PRO A 28 15.24 -25.90 1.87
C PRO A 28 14.59 -27.18 2.43
N ASP A 29 15.40 -28.17 2.83
CA ASP A 29 14.90 -29.41 3.42
C ASP A 29 14.19 -29.16 4.75
N LEU A 30 14.73 -28.28 5.61
CA LEU A 30 14.08 -27.90 6.87
C LEU A 30 12.72 -27.24 6.60
N PHE A 31 12.66 -26.36 5.60
CA PHE A 31 11.41 -25.70 5.23
C PHE A 31 10.38 -26.68 4.65
N LEU A 32 10.80 -27.61 3.80
CA LEU A 32 9.92 -28.61 3.17
C LEU A 32 9.29 -29.57 4.18
N HIS A 33 10.01 -29.90 5.24
CA HIS A 33 9.55 -30.86 6.25
C HIS A 33 8.92 -30.20 7.48
N SER A 34 8.88 -28.86 7.55
CA SER A 34 8.28 -28.13 8.66
C SER A 34 6.99 -27.42 8.24
N THR A 35 5.86 -28.02 8.59
CA THR A 35 4.53 -27.42 8.40
C THR A 35 4.40 -26.08 9.13
N GLU A 36 5.07 -25.93 10.27
CA GLU A 36 5.08 -24.67 11.04
C GLU A 36 5.72 -23.53 10.23
N LEU A 37 6.89 -23.76 9.64
CA LEU A 37 7.57 -22.77 8.81
C LEU A 37 6.78 -22.41 7.56
N GLN A 38 6.09 -23.38 6.96
CA GLN A 38 5.21 -23.15 5.81
C GLN A 38 3.99 -22.30 6.20
N GLN A 39 3.37 -22.59 7.35
CA GLN A 39 2.26 -21.80 7.87
C GLN A 39 2.69 -20.37 8.20
N ASP A 40 3.83 -20.20 8.87
CA ASP A 40 4.42 -18.90 9.18
C ASP A 40 4.61 -18.05 7.91
N MET A 41 5.11 -18.66 6.84
CA MET A 41 5.30 -17.98 5.55
C MET A 41 3.97 -17.55 4.93
N ILE A 42 2.95 -18.42 4.98
CA ILE A 42 1.59 -18.10 4.52
C ILE A 42 0.98 -16.95 5.33
N TYR A 43 1.15 -16.95 6.66
CA TYR A 43 0.65 -15.87 7.52
C TYR A 43 1.32 -14.53 7.20
N CYS A 44 2.63 -14.53 6.97
CA CYS A 44 3.36 -13.32 6.57
C CYS A 44 2.83 -12.76 5.25
N PHE A 45 2.61 -13.61 4.24
CA PHE A 45 2.05 -13.17 2.95
C PHE A 45 0.62 -12.66 3.05
N LYS A 46 -0.22 -13.29 3.86
CA LYS A 46 -1.58 -12.79 4.13
C LYS A 46 -1.54 -11.39 4.77
N ALA A 47 -0.66 -11.18 5.75
CA ALA A 47 -0.51 -9.89 6.40
C ALA A 47 -0.06 -8.79 5.41
N TYR A 48 0.88 -9.10 4.52
CA TYR A 48 1.29 -8.22 3.43
C TYR A 48 0.14 -7.87 2.48
N PHE A 49 -0.64 -8.86 2.07
CA PHE A 49 -1.77 -8.64 1.16
C PHE A 49 -2.84 -7.73 1.77
N VAL A 50 -3.15 -7.93 3.06
CA VAL A 50 -4.09 -7.07 3.79
C VAL A 50 -3.56 -5.64 3.86
N TYR A 51 -2.27 -5.46 4.16
CA TYR A 51 -1.66 -4.13 4.16
C TYR A 51 -1.72 -3.46 2.79
N LEU A 52 -1.33 -4.14 1.71
CA LEU A 52 -1.37 -3.58 0.37
C LEU A 52 -2.80 -3.18 -0.02
N THR A 53 -3.77 -4.01 0.29
CA THR A 53 -5.19 -3.71 0.04
C THR A 53 -5.62 -2.44 0.77
N TRP A 54 -5.27 -2.32 2.06
CA TRP A 54 -5.58 -1.13 2.84
C TRP A 54 -4.86 0.11 2.31
N HIS A 55 -3.56 0.01 2.04
CA HIS A 55 -2.75 1.11 1.55
C HIS A 55 -3.24 1.61 0.19
N MET A 56 -3.53 0.71 -0.75
CA MET A 56 -4.09 1.06 -2.06
C MET A 56 -5.47 1.71 -1.93
N ALA A 57 -6.32 1.23 -1.01
CA ALA A 57 -7.61 1.87 -0.74
C ALA A 57 -7.43 3.30 -0.18
N THR A 58 -6.52 3.50 0.77
CA THR A 58 -6.22 4.84 1.34
C THR A 58 -5.65 5.78 0.29
N VAL A 59 -4.69 5.33 -0.52
CA VAL A 59 -4.13 6.13 -1.62
C VAL A 59 -5.21 6.47 -2.65
N SER A 60 -6.07 5.50 -3.00
CA SER A 60 -7.18 5.74 -3.94
C SER A 60 -8.17 6.77 -3.40
N GLN A 61 -8.51 6.71 -2.11
CA GLN A 61 -9.36 7.71 -1.46
C GLN A 61 -8.71 9.10 -1.44
N TYR A 62 -7.41 9.16 -1.14
CA TYR A 62 -6.66 10.40 -1.18
C TYR A 62 -6.69 11.01 -2.58
N LEU A 63 -6.32 10.24 -3.61
CA LEU A 63 -6.35 10.68 -5.00
C LEU A 63 -7.77 11.11 -5.44
N ALA A 64 -8.81 10.34 -5.08
CA ALA A 64 -10.20 10.69 -5.36
C ALA A 64 -10.64 12.00 -4.67
N GLY A 65 -10.05 12.37 -3.53
CA GLY A 65 -10.25 13.67 -2.89
C GLY A 65 -9.55 14.83 -3.60
N PHE A 66 -8.41 14.56 -4.26
CA PHE A 66 -7.68 15.55 -5.06
C PHE A 66 -8.30 15.78 -6.42
N THR A 67 -8.90 14.77 -7.06
CA THR A 67 -9.46 14.90 -8.41
C THR A 67 -10.49 16.05 -8.53
N PRO A 68 -11.47 16.21 -7.63
CA PRO A 68 -12.40 17.35 -7.67
C PRO A 68 -11.73 18.69 -7.37
N ALA A 69 -10.75 18.71 -6.46
CA ALA A 69 -10.02 19.92 -6.09
C ALA A 69 -9.15 20.43 -7.25
N LEU A 70 -8.44 19.52 -7.93
CA LEU A 70 -7.68 19.80 -9.14
C LEU A 70 -8.61 20.24 -10.28
N GLN A 71 -9.77 19.60 -10.45
CA GLN A 71 -10.73 19.98 -11.47
C GLN A 71 -11.35 21.36 -11.21
N LYS A 72 -11.54 21.75 -9.95
CA LYS A 72 -11.96 23.11 -9.57
C LYS A 72 -10.86 24.13 -9.86
N GLN A 73 -9.62 23.87 -9.43
CA GLN A 73 -8.49 24.77 -9.69
C GLN A 73 -8.27 24.99 -11.20
N LEU A 74 -8.42 23.95 -12.01
CA LEU A 74 -8.28 24.07 -13.46
C LEU A 74 -9.37 25.00 -14.07
N ARG A 75 -10.62 24.87 -13.61
CA ARG A 75 -11.73 25.75 -14.04
C ARG A 75 -11.50 27.20 -13.63
N ASP A 76 -11.10 27.43 -12.38
CA ASP A 76 -10.83 28.77 -11.87
C ASP A 76 -9.70 29.46 -12.66
N VAL A 77 -8.67 28.70 -13.07
CA VAL A 77 -7.59 29.21 -13.95
C VAL A 77 -8.10 29.49 -15.36
N GLN A 78 -8.91 28.62 -15.95
CA GLN A 78 -9.49 28.83 -17.28
C GLN A 78 -10.39 30.08 -17.34
N GLU A 79 -11.20 30.32 -16.32
CA GLU A 79 -12.01 31.53 -16.22
C GLU A 79 -11.16 32.79 -16.11
N ARG A 80 -10.10 32.77 -15.29
CA ARG A 80 -9.16 33.90 -15.19
C ARG A 80 -8.44 34.18 -16.51
N VAL A 81 -7.98 33.15 -17.21
CA VAL A 81 -7.34 33.30 -18.53
C VAL A 81 -8.32 33.90 -19.53
N ARG A 82 -9.59 33.48 -19.52
CA ARG A 82 -10.63 34.04 -20.38
C ARG A 82 -10.89 35.51 -20.08
N GLN A 83 -11.02 35.90 -18.81
CA GLN A 83 -11.23 37.29 -18.41
C GLN A 83 -10.09 38.20 -18.88
N VAL A 84 -8.83 37.77 -18.68
CA VAL A 84 -7.65 38.53 -19.15
C VAL A 84 -7.61 38.62 -20.68
N SER A 85 -8.08 37.60 -21.40
CA SER A 85 -8.16 37.62 -22.86
C SER A 85 -9.30 38.47 -23.41
N ASP A 86 -10.40 38.65 -22.67
CA ASP A 86 -11.55 39.47 -23.07
C ASP A 86 -11.31 40.97 -22.74
N GLU A 87 -10.35 41.29 -21.86
CA GLU A 87 -9.93 42.65 -21.50
C GLU A 87 -8.78 43.21 -22.37
N ALA A 88 -8.19 42.39 -23.25
CA ALA A 88 -7.07 42.74 -24.14
C ALA A 88 -7.53 43.04 -25.58
#